data_AF-A0A968IQ15-F1
#
_entry.id   AF-A0A968IQ15-F1
#
_cell.length_a   1.000
_cell.length_b   1.000
_cell.length_c   1.000
_cell.angle_alpha   90.00
_cell.angle_beta   90.00
_cell.angle_gamma   90.00
#
_symmetry.space_group_name_H-M   'P 1'
#
loop_
_entity.id
_entity.type
_entity.pdbx_description
1 polymer ?
#
loop_
_entity_poly.entity_id
_entity_poly.type
_entity_poly.pdbx_seq_one_letter_code
_entity_poly.pdbx_strand_id
1 'polypeptide(L)'
;MGKSVTTENNFAVGGARTGTDNELNPLFSPLGVTLPGLQQQIDSFKAKNSKADGDALYILWAGANDYLNEQLNLADPVVAQTTINTAVSNLGNAITHLAKIGAKNFLIPNLADLGKLPQTNKNPIVAGGLGLITQSHNDALSQLLKSLPLLNPDSGLNLMSLDVFSLVNQAIADPNSGFTNTTDACLNVPLPFFTGNCSNPDQYLFWDNLHPTAREHQKISDLAYSVLHSKVPPGKSVPEGSAALGVLVVGGVVGCKIAAAAETQQAAIASSCGG
;
A
#
# COMPACT_ATOMS: atom_id res chain seq x y z
N MET A 1 6.74 -6.03 17.63
CA MET A 1 7.41 -6.59 16.44
C MET A 1 7.12 -5.68 15.27
N GLY A 2 8.15 -5.31 14.50
CA GLY A 2 8.12 -4.29 13.45
C GLY A 2 8.99 -3.09 13.80
N LYS A 3 9.88 -2.66 12.89
CA LYS A 3 10.50 -1.33 13.00
C LYS A 3 9.38 -0.30 12.98
N SER A 4 9.49 0.76 13.79
CA SER A 4 8.58 1.91 13.69
C SER A 4 8.58 2.43 12.26
N VAL A 5 7.40 2.69 11.72
CA VAL A 5 7.24 3.28 10.39
C VAL A 5 7.79 4.71 10.45
N THR A 6 8.86 4.97 9.71
CA THR A 6 9.49 6.29 9.62
C THR A 6 9.67 6.67 8.16
N THR A 7 9.94 7.95 7.90
CA THR A 7 10.32 8.44 6.56
C THR A 7 11.68 7.92 6.07
N GLU A 8 12.36 7.11 6.89
CA GLU A 8 13.61 6.42 6.54
C GLU A 8 13.37 5.01 6.00
N ASN A 9 12.25 4.37 6.34
CA ASN A 9 11.96 2.99 5.96
C ASN A 9 10.61 2.78 5.24
N ASN A 10 9.76 3.82 5.19
CA ASN A 10 8.56 3.84 4.38
C ASN A 10 8.58 5.05 3.44
N PHE A 11 8.64 4.74 2.14
CA PHE A 11 8.69 5.72 1.06
C PHE A 11 7.35 5.83 0.32
N ALA A 12 6.35 5.04 0.70
CA ALA A 12 5.04 5.04 0.04
C ALA A 12 4.33 6.37 0.26
N VAL A 13 3.77 6.91 -0.83
CA VAL A 13 2.96 8.12 -0.81
C VAL A 13 1.59 7.82 -1.42
N GLY A 14 0.53 8.24 -0.73
CA GLY A 14 -0.84 8.10 -1.23
C GLY A 14 -1.00 8.72 -2.62
N GLY A 15 -1.79 8.08 -3.48
CA GLY A 15 -2.02 8.51 -4.85
C GLY A 15 -0.89 8.20 -5.84
N ALA A 16 0.25 7.67 -5.42
CA ALA A 16 1.35 7.36 -6.34
C ALA A 16 0.92 6.33 -7.40
N ARG A 17 1.18 6.63 -8.68
CA ARG A 17 1.16 5.66 -9.78
C ARG A 17 2.50 4.89 -9.83
N THR A 18 2.56 3.82 -10.61
CA THR A 18 3.83 3.07 -10.83
C THR A 18 4.92 3.90 -11.53
N GLY A 19 4.50 4.89 -12.31
CA GLY A 19 5.38 5.81 -13.03
C GLY A 19 5.85 6.99 -12.17
N THR A 20 5.93 8.16 -12.81
CA THR A 20 6.37 9.41 -12.18
C THR A 20 5.25 10.25 -11.58
N ASP A 21 4.00 9.90 -11.88
CA ASP A 21 2.84 10.72 -11.54
C ASP A 21 2.21 10.31 -10.20
N ASN A 22 1.45 11.24 -9.63
CA ASN A 22 0.67 11.03 -8.43
C ASN A 22 -0.73 11.64 -8.60
N GLU A 23 -1.76 10.86 -8.31
CA GLU A 23 -3.17 11.22 -8.50
C GLU A 23 -3.65 12.39 -7.67
N LEU A 24 -2.95 12.67 -6.58
CA LEU A 24 -3.29 13.78 -5.70
C LEU A 24 -2.67 15.09 -6.19
N ASN A 25 -1.74 15.07 -7.16
CA ASN A 25 -1.09 16.29 -7.68
C ASN A 25 -2.08 17.39 -8.12
N PRO A 26 -3.21 17.11 -8.80
CA PRO A 26 -4.19 18.16 -9.11
C PRO A 26 -4.72 18.92 -7.87
N LEU A 27 -4.76 18.27 -6.70
CA LEU A 27 -5.18 18.89 -5.44
C LEU A 27 -4.05 19.65 -4.74
N PHE A 28 -2.80 19.20 -4.88
CA PHE A 28 -1.65 19.73 -4.14
C PHE A 28 -0.78 20.73 -4.94
N SER A 29 -0.73 20.61 -6.27
CA SER A 29 0.04 21.51 -7.14
C SER A 29 -0.36 22.99 -7.01
N PRO A 30 -1.65 23.36 -6.85
CA PRO A 30 -2.04 24.74 -6.59
C PRO A 30 -1.48 25.32 -5.27
N LEU A 31 -1.08 24.44 -4.33
CA LEU A 31 -0.42 24.80 -3.07
C LEU A 31 1.11 24.82 -3.20
N GLY A 32 1.66 24.62 -4.41
CA GLY A 32 3.10 24.52 -4.66
C GLY A 32 3.73 23.20 -4.21
N VAL A 33 2.92 22.16 -3.99
CA VAL A 33 3.38 20.84 -3.53
C VAL A 33 3.24 19.82 -4.67
N THR A 34 4.34 19.16 -5.02
CA THR A 34 4.35 18.03 -5.97
C THR A 34 4.62 16.73 -5.22
N LEU A 35 3.70 15.78 -5.34
CA LEU A 35 3.81 14.45 -4.74
C LEU A 35 4.46 13.46 -5.73
N PRO A 36 5.30 12.54 -5.24
CA PRO A 36 6.03 11.60 -6.09
C PRO A 36 5.15 10.42 -6.54
N GLY A 37 5.41 9.94 -7.76
CA GLY A 37 5.10 8.57 -8.16
C GLY A 37 6.13 7.57 -7.63
N LEU A 38 5.93 6.28 -7.93
CA LEU A 38 6.83 5.23 -7.45
C LEU A 38 8.28 5.46 -7.92
N GLN A 39 8.51 5.89 -9.16
CA GLN A 39 9.88 6.03 -9.67
C GLN A 39 10.69 7.07 -8.85
N GLN A 40 10.08 8.19 -8.44
CA GLN A 40 10.75 9.17 -7.58
C GLN A 40 10.91 8.68 -6.14
N GLN A 41 10.03 7.81 -5.65
CA GLN A 41 10.23 7.15 -4.34
C GLN A 41 11.48 6.25 -4.37
N ILE A 42 11.69 5.50 -5.46
CA ILE A 42 12.90 4.70 -5.68
C ILE A 42 14.15 5.58 -5.77
N ASP A 43 14.09 6.69 -6.50
CA ASP A 43 15.23 7.62 -6.58
C ASP A 43 15.54 8.29 -5.24
N SER A 44 14.50 8.62 -4.47
CA SER A 44 14.67 9.15 -3.10
C SER A 44 15.33 8.13 -2.17
N PHE A 45 14.96 6.85 -2.29
CA PHE A 45 15.63 5.76 -1.56
C PHE A 45 17.10 5.66 -1.95
N LYS A 46 17.42 5.62 -3.25
CA LYS A 46 18.80 5.53 -3.77
C LYS A 46 19.66 6.75 -3.41
N ALA A 47 19.06 7.94 -3.36
CA ALA A 47 19.76 9.15 -2.95
C ALA A 47 20.20 9.10 -1.48
N LYS A 48 19.39 8.47 -0.62
CA LYS A 48 19.72 8.24 0.80
C LYS A 48 20.62 7.02 1.02
N ASN A 49 20.60 6.06 0.09
CA ASN A 49 21.28 4.77 0.23
C ASN A 49 22.10 4.47 -1.03
N SER A 50 23.41 4.77 -0.99
CA SER A 50 24.34 4.44 -2.07
C SER A 50 24.51 2.93 -2.29
N LYS A 51 24.16 2.13 -1.28
CA LYS A 51 24.06 0.67 -1.33
C LYS A 51 22.87 0.22 -0.50
N ALA A 52 22.01 -0.61 -1.08
CA ALA A 52 20.93 -1.26 -0.37
C ALA A 52 21.49 -2.40 0.51
N ASP A 53 20.86 -2.58 1.67
CA ASP A 53 21.09 -3.77 2.49
C ASP A 53 20.53 -5.00 1.78
N GLY A 54 21.40 -5.96 1.46
CA GLY A 54 21.03 -7.19 0.76
C GLY A 54 20.27 -8.18 1.63
N ASP A 55 20.30 -8.03 2.95
CA ASP A 55 19.59 -8.88 3.90
C ASP A 55 18.23 -8.29 4.30
N ALA A 56 17.97 -7.02 3.97
CA ALA A 56 16.68 -6.38 4.19
C ALA A 56 15.59 -6.93 3.25
N LEU A 57 14.33 -6.78 3.69
CA LEU A 57 13.14 -7.02 2.89
C LEU A 57 12.64 -5.71 2.26
N TYR A 58 12.44 -5.71 0.96
CA TYR A 58 11.90 -4.59 0.19
C TYR A 58 10.47 -4.93 -0.21
N ILE A 59 9.50 -4.10 0.22
CA ILE A 59 8.09 -4.30 -0.11
C ILE A 59 7.71 -3.28 -1.18
N LEU A 60 7.27 -3.76 -2.35
CA LEU A 60 6.88 -2.92 -3.47
C LEU A 60 5.43 -3.20 -3.83
N TRP A 61 4.54 -2.26 -3.50
CA TRP A 61 3.12 -2.38 -3.77
C TRP A 61 2.56 -1.08 -4.36
N ALA A 62 2.35 -1.07 -5.67
CA ALA A 62 1.82 0.06 -6.43
C ALA A 62 1.08 -0.46 -7.67
N GLY A 63 0.20 0.36 -8.25
CA GLY A 63 -0.50 0.03 -9.50
C GLY A 63 -2.00 0.36 -9.50
N ALA A 64 -2.65 0.40 -8.33
CA ALA A 64 -4.09 0.70 -8.27
C ALA A 64 -4.43 2.07 -8.88
N ASN A 65 -3.62 3.09 -8.56
CA ASN A 65 -3.82 4.45 -9.05
C ASN A 65 -3.69 4.56 -10.58
N ASP A 66 -2.87 3.71 -11.22
CA ASP A 66 -2.75 3.67 -12.68
C ASP A 66 -4.09 3.34 -13.39
N TYR A 67 -5.07 2.78 -12.66
CA TYR A 67 -6.37 2.39 -13.21
C TYR A 67 -7.56 3.17 -12.63
N LEU A 68 -7.47 3.61 -11.37
CA LEU A 68 -8.61 4.16 -10.62
C LEU A 68 -9.03 5.57 -11.04
N ASN A 69 -8.18 6.36 -11.70
CA ASN A 69 -8.60 7.68 -12.22
C ASN A 69 -8.90 7.67 -13.74
N GLU A 70 -8.66 6.54 -14.42
CA GLU A 70 -8.87 6.37 -15.86
C GLU A 70 -10.13 5.55 -16.18
N GLN A 71 -11.05 5.42 -15.22
CA GLN A 71 -12.24 4.54 -15.27
C GLN A 71 -13.15 4.75 -16.51
N LEU A 72 -13.01 5.87 -17.22
CA LEU A 72 -13.71 6.15 -18.47
C LEU A 72 -12.87 5.91 -19.75
N ASN A 73 -11.54 5.84 -19.66
CA ASN A 73 -10.64 5.61 -20.80
C ASN A 73 -10.19 4.14 -20.95
N LEU A 74 -10.38 3.31 -19.92
CA LEU A 74 -10.02 1.88 -19.92
C LEU A 74 -11.07 0.97 -20.58
N ALA A 75 -12.19 1.52 -21.06
CA ALA A 75 -13.15 0.77 -21.88
C ALA A 75 -12.59 0.41 -23.27
N ASP A 76 -11.52 1.08 -23.71
CA ASP A 76 -10.76 0.71 -24.89
C ASP A 76 -9.74 -0.39 -24.54
N PRO A 77 -9.87 -1.61 -25.09
CA PRO A 77 -8.96 -2.72 -24.80
C PRO A 77 -7.49 -2.43 -25.13
N VAL A 78 -7.23 -1.59 -26.14
CA VAL A 78 -5.86 -1.22 -26.52
C VAL A 78 -5.25 -0.33 -25.46
N VAL A 79 -5.98 0.71 -25.03
CA VAL A 79 -5.55 1.61 -23.95
C VAL A 79 -5.34 0.81 -22.67
N ALA A 80 -6.29 -0.04 -22.29
CA ALA A 80 -6.19 -0.88 -21.09
C ALA A 80 -4.93 -1.76 -21.11
N GLN A 81 -4.67 -2.45 -22.23
CA GLN A 81 -3.48 -3.30 -22.36
C GLN A 81 -2.17 -2.49 -22.33
N THR A 82 -2.14 -1.31 -22.97
CA THR A 82 -0.98 -0.42 -22.89
C THR A 82 -0.73 0.07 -21.47
N THR A 83 -1.77 0.47 -20.73
CA THR A 83 -1.64 0.89 -19.33
C THR A 83 -1.17 -0.26 -18.44
N ILE A 84 -1.67 -1.49 -18.64
CA ILE A 84 -1.17 -2.69 -17.94
C ILE A 84 0.31 -2.91 -18.20
N ASN A 85 0.72 -2.91 -19.47
CA ASN A 85 2.12 -3.15 -19.85
C ASN A 85 3.05 -2.08 -19.25
N THR A 86 2.64 -0.80 -19.28
CA THR A 86 3.38 0.30 -18.67
C THR A 86 3.51 0.13 -17.17
N ALA A 87 2.41 -0.18 -16.47
CA ALA A 87 2.43 -0.32 -15.02
C ALA A 87 3.33 -1.48 -14.55
N VAL A 88 3.22 -2.64 -15.21
CA VAL A 88 4.06 -3.82 -14.90
C VAL A 88 5.52 -3.56 -15.26
N SER A 89 5.81 -2.91 -16.39
CA SER A 89 7.17 -2.51 -16.77
C SER A 89 7.80 -1.58 -15.72
N ASN A 90 7.05 -0.60 -15.23
CA ASN A 90 7.51 0.31 -14.19
C ASN A 90 7.85 -0.41 -12.87
N LEU A 91 7.06 -1.42 -12.47
CA LEU A 91 7.38 -2.27 -11.33
C LEU A 91 8.66 -3.08 -11.55
N GLY A 92 8.85 -3.65 -12.74
CA GLY A 92 10.08 -4.35 -13.11
C GLY A 92 11.31 -3.45 -13.09
N ASN A 93 11.17 -2.22 -13.56
CA ASN A 93 12.22 -1.19 -13.50
C ASN A 93 12.56 -0.83 -12.04
N ALA A 94 11.55 -0.66 -11.18
CA ALA A 94 11.76 -0.39 -9.77
C ALA A 94 12.56 -1.51 -9.07
N ILE A 95 12.18 -2.78 -9.29
CA ILE A 95 12.89 -3.95 -8.76
C ILE A 95 14.33 -3.97 -9.28
N THR A 96 14.52 -3.80 -10.59
CA THR A 96 15.85 -3.83 -11.23
C THR A 96 16.74 -2.69 -10.73
N HIS A 97 16.20 -1.49 -10.52
CA HIS A 97 16.95 -0.35 -9.99
C HIS A 97 17.40 -0.55 -8.55
N LEU A 98 16.56 -1.13 -7.70
CA LEU A 98 16.94 -1.49 -6.34
C LEU A 98 17.96 -2.64 -6.34
N ALA A 99 17.80 -3.64 -7.20
CA ALA A 99 18.74 -4.75 -7.33
C ALA A 99 20.15 -4.28 -7.74
N LYS A 100 20.25 -3.31 -8.65
CA LYS A 100 21.53 -2.70 -9.07
C LYS A 100 22.33 -2.08 -7.92
N ILE A 101 21.66 -1.63 -6.85
CA ILE A 101 22.34 -1.09 -5.66
C ILE A 101 22.43 -2.11 -4.51
N GLY A 102 22.04 -3.37 -4.73
CA GLY A 102 22.28 -4.48 -3.79
C GLY A 102 21.06 -5.06 -3.10
N ALA A 103 19.84 -4.58 -3.40
CA ALA A 103 18.62 -5.17 -2.85
C ALA A 103 18.37 -6.57 -3.43
N LYS A 104 18.04 -7.55 -2.58
CA LYS A 104 17.86 -8.95 -3.00
C LYS A 104 16.48 -9.52 -2.69
N ASN A 105 15.96 -9.26 -1.50
CA ASN A 105 14.72 -9.88 -1.03
C ASN A 105 13.54 -8.95 -1.23
N PHE A 106 12.59 -9.34 -2.07
CA PHE A 106 11.41 -8.55 -2.36
C PHE A 106 10.14 -9.31 -1.97
N LEU A 107 9.21 -8.61 -1.32
CA LEU A 107 7.83 -9.05 -1.21
C LEU A 107 6.97 -8.13 -2.09
N ILE A 108 6.29 -8.72 -3.07
CA ILE A 108 5.54 -8.03 -4.10
C ILE A 108 4.07 -8.43 -3.98
N PRO A 109 3.23 -7.62 -3.31
CA PRO A 109 1.80 -7.85 -3.33
C PRO A 109 1.22 -7.56 -4.70
N ASN A 110 0.33 -8.45 -5.15
CA ASN A 110 -0.50 -8.19 -6.31
C ASN A 110 -1.63 -7.20 -5.94
N LEU A 111 -2.38 -6.73 -6.93
CA LEU A 111 -3.48 -5.80 -6.67
C LEU A 111 -4.70 -6.57 -6.15
N ALA A 112 -5.38 -6.01 -5.14
CA ALA A 112 -6.74 -6.42 -4.77
C ALA A 112 -7.69 -6.18 -5.96
N ASP A 113 -8.81 -6.90 -6.02
CA ASP A 113 -9.81 -6.71 -7.08
C ASP A 113 -10.39 -5.29 -7.07
N LEU A 114 -9.92 -4.45 -8.00
CA LEU A 114 -10.34 -3.05 -8.09
C LEU A 114 -11.82 -2.91 -8.49
N GLY A 115 -12.44 -3.96 -9.01
CA GLY A 115 -13.88 -4.00 -9.29
C GLY A 115 -14.74 -4.21 -8.04
N LYS A 116 -14.14 -4.58 -6.89
CA LYS A 116 -14.85 -4.84 -5.62
C LYS A 116 -14.84 -3.66 -4.65
N LEU A 117 -14.06 -2.62 -4.92
CA LEU A 117 -13.97 -1.44 -4.06
C LEU A 117 -15.34 -0.74 -3.95
N PRO A 118 -15.69 -0.11 -2.81
CA PRO A 118 -16.95 0.62 -2.69
C PRO A 118 -17.12 1.75 -3.72
N GLN A 119 -16.01 2.33 -4.20
CA GLN A 119 -16.04 3.32 -5.29
C GLN A 119 -16.58 2.75 -6.62
N THR A 120 -16.29 1.48 -6.91
CA THR A 120 -16.44 0.90 -8.26
C THR A 120 -17.53 -0.17 -8.32
N ASN A 121 -17.82 -0.84 -7.20
CA ASN A 121 -18.70 -2.00 -7.15
C ASN A 121 -20.19 -1.72 -7.43
N LYS A 122 -20.61 -0.45 -7.39
CA LYS A 122 -22.00 -0.04 -7.65
C LYS A 122 -22.36 0.03 -9.13
N ASN A 123 -21.37 0.12 -10.02
CA ASN A 123 -21.59 0.13 -11.46
C ASN A 123 -21.08 -1.21 -12.06
N PRO A 124 -21.95 -2.11 -12.53
CA PRO A 124 -21.55 -3.43 -13.01
C PRO A 124 -20.56 -3.40 -14.18
N ILE A 125 -20.63 -2.39 -15.05
CA ILE A 125 -19.72 -2.24 -16.19
C ILE A 125 -18.32 -1.87 -15.67
N VAL A 126 -18.24 -0.89 -14.76
CA VAL A 126 -16.97 -0.46 -14.16
C VAL A 126 -16.37 -1.59 -13.31
N ALA A 127 -17.18 -2.24 -12.48
CA ALA A 127 -16.76 -3.36 -11.65
C ALA A 127 -16.20 -4.52 -12.48
N GLY A 128 -16.90 -4.93 -13.54
CA GLY A 128 -16.45 -5.98 -14.45
C GLY A 128 -15.17 -5.62 -15.19
N GLY A 129 -15.09 -4.41 -15.74
CA GLY A 129 -13.91 -3.92 -16.46
C GLY A 129 -12.66 -3.85 -15.58
N LEU A 130 -12.77 -3.26 -14.39
CA LEU A 130 -11.65 -3.17 -13.45
C LEU A 130 -11.26 -4.53 -12.88
N GLY A 131 -12.19 -5.45 -12.68
CA GLY A 131 -11.88 -6.83 -12.29
C GLY A 131 -11.01 -7.53 -13.34
N LEU A 132 -11.35 -7.42 -14.63
CA LEU A 132 -10.57 -7.98 -15.73
C LEU A 132 -9.18 -7.33 -15.87
N ILE A 133 -9.10 -6.01 -15.72
CA ILE A 133 -7.83 -5.27 -15.76
C ILE A 133 -6.93 -5.68 -14.60
N THR A 134 -7.49 -5.80 -13.39
CA THR A 134 -6.74 -6.22 -12.20
C THR A 134 -6.20 -7.64 -12.39
N GLN A 135 -7.03 -8.57 -12.90
CA GLN A 135 -6.59 -9.94 -13.19
C GLN A 135 -5.46 -9.95 -14.22
N SER A 136 -5.61 -9.21 -15.32
CA SER A 136 -4.59 -9.10 -16.37
C SER A 136 -3.28 -8.48 -15.86
N HIS A 137 -3.36 -7.46 -15.01
CA HIS A 137 -2.19 -6.89 -14.32
C HIS A 137 -1.49 -7.95 -13.47
N ASN A 138 -2.25 -8.66 -12.63
CA ASN A 138 -1.70 -9.66 -11.70
C ASN A 138 -1.06 -10.85 -12.44
N ASP A 139 -1.64 -11.27 -13.57
CA ASP A 139 -1.07 -12.30 -14.43
C ASP A 139 0.24 -11.84 -15.09
N ALA A 140 0.26 -10.63 -15.64
CA ALA A 140 1.45 -10.03 -16.23
C ALA A 140 2.56 -9.80 -15.18
N LEU A 141 2.21 -9.35 -13.99
CA LEU A 141 3.12 -9.22 -12.85
C LEU A 141 3.70 -10.57 -12.44
N SER A 142 2.87 -11.61 -12.34
CA SER A 142 3.33 -12.98 -12.03
C SER A 142 4.34 -13.50 -13.07
N GLN A 143 4.11 -13.24 -14.36
CA GLN A 143 5.05 -13.58 -15.42
C GLN A 143 6.35 -12.78 -15.32
N LEU A 144 6.27 -11.47 -15.05
CA LEU A 144 7.43 -10.62 -14.83
C LEU A 144 8.29 -11.11 -13.65
N LEU A 145 7.68 -11.44 -12.51
CA LEU A 145 8.42 -11.93 -11.34
C LEU A 145 9.13 -13.27 -11.60
N LYS A 146 8.59 -14.11 -12.49
CA LYS A 146 9.28 -15.34 -12.94
C LYS A 146 10.44 -15.05 -13.89
N SER A 147 10.35 -14.02 -14.72
CA SER A 147 11.38 -13.71 -15.72
C SER A 147 12.54 -12.87 -15.16
N LEU A 148 12.28 -11.97 -14.21
CA LEU A 148 13.29 -11.04 -13.68
C LEU A 148 14.57 -11.70 -13.16
N PRO A 149 14.53 -12.79 -12.36
CA PRO A 149 15.75 -13.46 -11.91
C PRO A 149 16.55 -14.07 -13.06
N LEU A 150 15.88 -14.55 -14.12
CA LEU A 150 16.53 -15.11 -15.32
C LEU A 150 17.22 -14.02 -16.16
N LEU A 151 16.63 -12.83 -16.19
CA LEU A 151 17.19 -11.67 -16.88
C LEU A 151 18.30 -10.96 -16.08
N ASN A 152 18.41 -11.26 -14.78
CA ASN A 152 19.38 -10.66 -13.87
C ASN A 152 20.08 -11.73 -13.00
N PRO A 153 20.77 -12.73 -13.59
CA PRO A 153 21.24 -13.91 -12.86
C PRO A 153 22.24 -13.58 -11.73
N ASP A 154 23.02 -12.52 -11.87
CA ASP A 154 24.05 -12.13 -10.88
C ASP A 154 23.50 -11.28 -9.71
N SER A 155 22.23 -10.87 -9.78
CA SER A 155 21.61 -10.01 -8.77
C SER A 155 21.33 -10.72 -7.44
N GLY A 156 21.19 -12.04 -7.46
CA GLY A 156 20.71 -12.82 -6.31
C GLY A 156 19.26 -12.48 -5.92
N LEU A 157 18.44 -12.02 -6.86
CA LEU A 157 17.04 -11.69 -6.64
C LEU A 157 16.24 -12.87 -6.06
N ASN A 158 15.60 -12.61 -4.93
CA ASN A 158 14.63 -13.46 -4.27
C ASN A 158 13.28 -12.73 -4.26
N LEU A 159 12.40 -13.10 -5.19
CA LEU A 159 11.10 -12.45 -5.41
C LEU A 159 9.97 -13.31 -4.82
N MET A 160 9.26 -12.76 -3.84
CA MET A 160 8.11 -13.41 -3.21
C MET A 160 6.83 -12.66 -3.59
N SER A 161 5.86 -13.37 -4.14
CA SER A 161 4.53 -12.82 -4.42
C SER A 161 3.63 -12.92 -3.20
N LEU A 162 2.85 -11.87 -2.94
CA LEU A 162 1.77 -11.88 -1.94
C LEU A 162 0.41 -11.76 -2.65
N ASP A 163 -0.43 -12.79 -2.52
CA ASP A 163 -1.73 -12.86 -3.24
C ASP A 163 -2.85 -12.16 -2.47
N VAL A 164 -2.85 -10.83 -2.53
CA VAL A 164 -3.89 -9.98 -1.93
C VAL A 164 -5.21 -10.10 -2.70
N PHE A 165 -5.16 -10.29 -4.03
CA PHE A 165 -6.35 -10.50 -4.86
C PHE A 165 -7.22 -11.64 -4.33
N SER A 166 -6.63 -12.82 -4.11
CA SER A 166 -7.36 -13.97 -3.59
C SER A 166 -7.78 -13.77 -2.13
N LEU A 167 -6.93 -13.17 -1.29
CA LEU A 167 -7.25 -12.90 0.12
C LEU A 167 -8.53 -12.06 0.26
N VAL A 168 -8.60 -10.94 -0.46
CA VAL A 168 -9.75 -10.02 -0.43
C VAL A 168 -11.00 -10.70 -0.99
N ASN A 169 -10.88 -11.41 -2.13
CA ASN A 169 -12.02 -12.13 -2.71
C ASN A 169 -12.56 -13.24 -1.80
N GLN A 170 -11.68 -13.94 -1.08
CA GLN A 170 -12.09 -14.92 -0.07
C GLN A 170 -12.80 -14.25 1.11
N ALA A 171 -12.30 -13.11 1.58
CA ALA A 171 -12.94 -12.37 2.67
C ALA A 171 -14.36 -11.87 2.29
N ILE A 172 -14.57 -11.51 1.02
CA ILE A 172 -15.89 -11.13 0.48
C ILE A 172 -16.82 -12.35 0.35
N ALA A 173 -16.30 -13.50 -0.09
CA ALA A 173 -17.12 -14.68 -0.37
C ALA A 173 -17.43 -15.53 0.88
N ASP A 174 -16.58 -15.47 1.91
CA ASP A 174 -16.74 -16.25 3.14
C ASP A 174 -17.62 -15.52 4.17
N PRO A 175 -18.81 -16.04 4.51
CA PRO A 175 -19.65 -15.45 5.55
C PRO A 175 -19.02 -15.52 6.95
N ASN A 176 -17.96 -16.32 7.14
CA ASN A 176 -17.20 -16.44 8.38
C ASN A 176 -15.87 -15.68 8.34
N SER A 177 -15.65 -14.81 7.35
CA SER A 177 -14.40 -14.04 7.21
C SER A 177 -14.07 -13.15 8.42
N GLY A 178 -15.07 -12.88 9.26
CA GLY A 178 -15.01 -11.97 10.40
C GLY A 178 -15.50 -10.56 10.07
N PHE A 179 -15.89 -10.30 8.82
CA PHE A 179 -16.53 -9.06 8.40
C PHE A 179 -18.03 -9.24 8.26
N THR A 180 -18.80 -8.28 8.77
CA THR A 180 -20.26 -8.22 8.57
C THR A 180 -20.64 -7.34 7.38
N ASN A 181 -19.73 -6.48 6.92
CA ASN A 181 -19.91 -5.70 5.69
C ASN A 181 -18.62 -5.74 4.84
N THR A 182 -18.73 -6.28 3.63
CA THR A 182 -17.63 -6.42 2.68
C THR A 182 -17.83 -5.61 1.40
N THR A 183 -18.82 -4.72 1.36
CA THR A 183 -19.27 -4.04 0.14
C THR A 183 -19.23 -2.52 0.28
N ASP A 184 -19.60 -2.00 1.44
CA ASP A 184 -19.67 -0.56 1.70
C ASP A 184 -18.45 -0.07 2.51
N ALA A 185 -18.18 1.23 2.41
CA ALA A 185 -17.22 1.91 3.24
C ALA A 185 -17.77 2.15 4.66
N CYS A 186 -16.93 1.96 5.69
CA CYS A 186 -17.25 2.37 7.06
C CYS A 186 -17.28 3.90 7.22
N LEU A 187 -16.36 4.60 6.54
CA LEU A 187 -16.25 6.04 6.43
C LEU A 187 -17.00 6.49 5.16
N ASN A 188 -18.30 6.74 5.30
CA ASN A 188 -19.16 7.17 4.20
C ASN A 188 -19.60 8.64 4.40
N VAL A 189 -18.62 9.55 4.35
CA VAL A 189 -18.83 10.99 4.51
C VAL A 189 -18.12 11.76 3.39
N PRO A 190 -18.74 12.81 2.82
CA PRO A 190 -18.07 13.67 1.84
C PRO A 190 -16.90 14.39 2.51
N LEU A 191 -15.70 14.33 1.90
CA LEU A 191 -14.60 15.20 2.32
C LEU A 191 -15.06 16.68 2.23
N PRO A 192 -14.74 17.53 3.21
CA PRO A 192 -13.77 17.34 4.31
C PRO A 192 -14.40 16.90 5.65
N PHE A 193 -15.66 16.45 5.68
CA PHE A 193 -16.35 16.14 6.92
C PHE A 193 -15.91 14.76 7.45
N PHE A 194 -15.04 14.72 8.46
CA PHE A 194 -14.59 13.47 9.11
C PHE A 194 -15.49 13.02 10.28
N THR A 195 -16.77 13.42 10.27
CA THR A 195 -17.72 13.13 11.35
C THR A 195 -18.79 12.16 10.85
N GLY A 196 -18.55 10.85 10.98
CA GLY A 196 -19.54 9.84 10.57
C GLY A 196 -18.96 8.45 10.31
N ASN A 197 -18.14 7.95 11.22
CA ASN A 197 -17.64 6.57 11.12
C ASN A 197 -18.76 5.60 11.50
N CYS A 198 -18.80 4.44 10.85
CA CYS A 198 -19.58 3.31 11.33
C CYS A 198 -19.17 2.94 12.77
N SER A 199 -20.09 2.36 13.54
CA SER A 199 -19.84 2.06 14.97
C SER A 199 -18.79 0.97 15.19
N ASN A 200 -18.60 0.06 14.23
CA ASN A 200 -17.72 -1.10 14.35
C ASN A 200 -16.80 -1.25 13.11
N PRO A 201 -15.74 -0.42 12.98
CA PRO A 201 -14.87 -0.46 11.81
C PRO A 201 -14.18 -1.82 11.60
N ASP A 202 -13.90 -2.58 12.67
CA ASP A 202 -13.28 -3.91 12.56
C ASP A 202 -14.21 -4.98 11.94
N GLN A 203 -15.51 -4.68 11.81
CA GLN A 203 -16.49 -5.54 11.13
C GLN A 203 -16.68 -5.17 9.65
N TYR A 204 -16.00 -4.13 9.17
CA TYR A 204 -16.00 -3.71 7.77
C TYR A 204 -14.71 -4.15 7.09
N LEU A 205 -14.82 -4.60 5.84
CA LEU A 205 -13.65 -4.87 5.01
C LEU A 205 -13.01 -3.57 4.51
N PHE A 206 -13.83 -2.57 4.16
CA PHE A 206 -13.38 -1.29 3.63
C PHE A 206 -13.55 -0.14 4.63
N TRP A 207 -12.47 0.62 4.83
CA TRP A 207 -12.48 1.83 5.64
C TRP A 207 -13.19 2.95 4.89
N ASP A 208 -12.72 3.30 3.70
CA ASP A 208 -13.34 4.29 2.83
C ASP A 208 -13.67 3.66 1.46
N ASN A 209 -13.91 4.49 0.44
CA ASN A 209 -14.30 3.98 -0.88
C ASN A 209 -13.18 3.23 -1.63
N LEU A 210 -11.95 3.23 -1.12
CA LEU A 210 -10.75 2.67 -1.76
C LEU A 210 -9.96 1.74 -0.83
N HIS A 211 -9.82 2.12 0.44
CA HIS A 211 -8.85 1.52 1.34
C HIS A 211 -9.48 0.47 2.27
N PRO A 212 -8.78 -0.64 2.55
CA PRO A 212 -9.22 -1.62 3.53
C PRO A 212 -9.17 -1.06 4.96
N THR A 213 -9.92 -1.67 5.88
CA THR A 213 -9.82 -1.35 7.31
C THR A 213 -8.51 -1.87 7.92
N ALA A 214 -8.20 -1.40 9.14
CA ALA A 214 -7.07 -1.92 9.91
C ALA A 214 -7.15 -3.46 10.08
N ARG A 215 -8.37 -4.01 10.22
CA ARG A 215 -8.58 -5.46 10.34
C ARG A 215 -8.22 -6.22 9.07
N GLU A 216 -8.54 -5.69 7.90
CA GLU A 216 -8.14 -6.31 6.62
C GLU A 216 -6.64 -6.12 6.36
N HIS A 217 -6.06 -4.96 6.71
CA HIS A 217 -4.60 -4.78 6.72
C HIS A 217 -3.88 -5.79 7.61
N GLN A 218 -4.47 -6.16 8.76
CA GLN A 218 -3.92 -7.21 9.62
C GLN A 218 -3.90 -8.57 8.92
N LYS A 219 -4.99 -8.96 8.23
CA LYS A 219 -5.03 -10.20 7.44
C LYS A 219 -3.97 -10.22 6.33
N ILE A 220 -3.74 -9.10 5.67
CA ILE A 220 -2.66 -8.96 4.66
C ILE A 220 -1.28 -9.14 5.32
N SER A 221 -1.08 -8.55 6.51
CA SER A 221 0.16 -8.72 7.29
C SER A 221 0.36 -10.18 7.72
N ASP A 222 -0.69 -10.88 8.15
CA ASP A 222 -0.62 -12.28 8.55
C ASP A 222 -0.25 -13.18 7.36
N LEU A 223 -0.81 -12.88 6.18
CA LEU A 223 -0.44 -13.56 4.93
C LEU A 223 1.04 -13.30 4.59
N ALA A 224 1.50 -12.06 4.69
CA ALA A 224 2.91 -11.70 4.45
C ALA A 224 3.85 -12.44 5.41
N TYR A 225 3.50 -12.48 6.70
CA TYR A 225 4.26 -13.20 7.71
C TYR A 225 4.34 -14.70 7.40
N SER A 226 3.23 -15.32 7.02
CA SER A 226 3.18 -16.74 6.61
C SER A 226 4.07 -17.04 5.41
N VAL A 227 4.01 -16.20 4.36
CA VAL A 227 4.86 -16.33 3.17
C VAL A 227 6.33 -16.25 3.55
N LEU A 228 6.73 -15.27 4.36
CA LEU A 228 8.12 -15.11 4.79
C LEU A 228 8.61 -16.31 5.61
N HIS A 229 7.81 -16.83 6.55
CA HIS A 229 8.19 -17.96 7.39
C HIS A 229 8.29 -19.27 6.62
N SER A 230 7.45 -19.48 5.60
CA SER A 230 7.53 -20.67 4.74
C SER A 230 8.75 -20.69 3.82
N LYS A 231 9.38 -19.53 3.58
CA LYS A 231 10.50 -19.35 2.65
C LYS A 231 11.86 -19.16 3.33
N VAL A 232 11.88 -18.75 4.59
CA VAL A 232 13.12 -18.60 5.38
C VAL A 232 13.47 -19.93 6.06
N PRO A 233 14.66 -20.51 5.81
CA PRO A 233 15.12 -21.68 6.56
C PRO A 233 15.22 -21.36 8.07
N PRO A 234 14.89 -22.31 8.97
CA PRO A 234 15.06 -22.10 10.40
C PRO A 234 16.51 -21.71 10.71
N GLY A 235 16.71 -20.51 11.28
CA GLY A 235 18.04 -20.01 11.67
C GLY A 235 18.58 -18.81 10.88
N LYS A 236 17.92 -18.36 9.81
CA LYS A 236 18.20 -17.07 9.16
C LYS A 236 17.08 -16.06 9.45
N SER A 237 16.87 -15.74 10.72
CA SER A 237 15.93 -14.68 11.11
C SER A 237 16.42 -13.33 10.60
N VAL A 238 15.56 -12.60 9.88
CA VAL A 238 15.76 -11.17 9.62
C VAL A 238 15.93 -10.48 10.98
N PRO A 239 16.97 -9.65 11.19
CA PRO A 239 17.16 -8.98 12.47
C PRO A 239 15.91 -8.16 12.82
N GLU A 240 15.23 -8.52 13.91
CA GLU A 240 14.15 -7.71 14.44
C GLU A 240 14.75 -6.37 14.88
N GLY A 241 14.33 -5.27 14.23
CA GLY A 241 14.72 -3.94 14.68
C GLY A 241 14.18 -3.70 16.08
N SER A 242 15.08 -3.38 17.03
CA SER A 242 14.74 -3.08 18.42
C SER A 242 13.59 -2.09 18.51
N ALA A 243 12.58 -2.45 19.30
CA ALA A 243 11.39 -1.65 19.51
C ALA A 243 11.74 -0.29 20.12
N ALA A 244 11.72 0.77 19.30
CA ALA A 244 11.59 2.14 19.78
C ALA A 244 10.11 2.50 19.71
N LEU A 245 9.42 2.54 20.85
CA LEU A 245 8.09 3.16 20.95
C LEU A 245 8.21 4.62 20.51
N GLY A 246 7.85 4.90 19.26
CA GLY A 246 7.78 6.24 18.70
C GLY A 246 6.38 6.79 18.93
N VAL A 247 6.28 7.81 19.79
CA VAL A 247 5.10 8.66 19.94
C VAL A 247 4.79 9.29 18.58
N LEU A 248 3.53 9.19 18.16
CA LEU A 248 3.00 9.84 16.97
C LEU A 248 3.02 11.37 17.20
N VAL A 249 4.03 12.07 16.66
CA VAL A 249 4.02 13.54 16.62
C VAL A 249 3.26 13.95 15.36
N VAL A 250 1.99 14.32 15.53
CA VAL A 250 1.25 15.06 14.50
C VAL A 250 1.84 16.47 14.45
N GLY A 251 2.63 16.74 13.42
CA GLY A 251 3.16 18.08 13.12
C GLY A 251 2.02 19.01 12.71
N GLY A 252 1.40 19.67 13.67
CA GLY A 252 0.51 20.80 13.46
C GLY A 252 1.22 22.10 13.80
N VAL A 253 1.56 22.90 12.79
CA VAL A 253 1.71 24.34 12.96
C VAL A 253 0.48 24.97 12.33
N VAL A 254 -0.42 25.47 13.17
CA VAL A 254 -1.11 26.78 13.10
C VAL A 254 -2.29 26.76 14.09
N GLY A 255 -2.17 27.55 15.16
CA GLY A 255 -3.25 28.42 15.69
C GLY A 255 -4.44 27.83 16.47
N CYS A 256 -4.27 27.68 17.78
CA CYS A 256 -5.18 28.03 18.89
C CYS A 256 -6.73 27.79 18.80
N LYS A 257 -7.23 27.03 19.80
CA LYS A 257 -8.63 26.82 20.29
C LYS A 257 -9.45 25.83 19.45
N ILE A 258 -9.88 24.67 19.95
CA ILE A 258 -10.90 24.48 21.00
C ILE A 258 -10.66 23.12 21.69
N ALA A 259 -10.76 23.10 23.02
CA ALA A 259 -10.74 21.91 23.86
C ALA A 259 -12.14 21.29 23.99
N ALA A 260 -12.25 19.95 23.95
CA ALA A 260 -12.99 19.11 24.91
C ALA A 260 -13.19 17.67 24.38
N ALA A 261 -13.02 16.71 25.30
CA ALA A 261 -13.33 15.27 25.24
C ALA A 261 -12.39 14.41 24.37
N ALA A 262 -11.66 13.41 24.86
CA ALA A 262 -11.77 12.65 26.10
C ALA A 262 -10.39 12.11 26.51
N GLU A 263 -9.93 12.48 27.70
CA GLU A 263 -8.87 11.78 28.43
C GLU A 263 -9.47 11.39 29.78
N THR A 264 -9.59 10.08 30.01
CA THR A 264 -9.72 9.49 31.34
C THR A 264 -8.84 8.25 31.34
N GLN A 265 -7.96 8.15 32.34
CA GLN A 265 -6.77 7.26 32.48
C GLN A 265 -5.56 7.78 31.70
N GLN A 266 -4.48 8.28 32.30
CA GLN A 266 -3.88 7.93 33.59
C GLN A 266 -3.23 9.16 34.25
N ALA A 267 -3.53 9.35 35.53
CA ALA A 267 -2.98 10.42 36.35
C ALA A 267 -1.50 10.19 36.69
N ALA A 268 -0.80 11.32 36.85
CA ALA A 268 0.33 11.58 37.73
C ALA A 268 1.72 11.04 37.36
N ILE A 269 2.53 11.86 36.69
CA ILE A 269 3.85 12.28 37.20
C ILE A 269 4.02 13.78 36.94
N ALA A 270 4.41 14.50 37.98
CA ALA A 270 4.33 15.94 38.13
C ALA A 270 5.52 16.72 37.53
N SER A 271 5.23 17.98 37.18
CA SER A 271 6.07 19.17 37.39
C SER A 271 7.51 19.18 36.86
N SER A 272 7.75 19.95 35.79
CA SER A 272 8.80 20.98 35.76
C SER A 272 8.70 21.84 34.51
N CYS A 273 8.42 23.13 34.69
CA CYS A 273 8.94 24.30 33.96
C CYS A 273 7.93 25.44 34.10
N GLY A 274 8.12 26.23 35.17
CA GLY A 274 7.61 27.59 35.24
C GLY A 274 8.46 28.53 34.38
N GLY A 275 7.87 29.66 33.98
CA GLY A 275 8.46 30.70 33.17
C GLY A 275 7.41 31.33 32.27
#